data_AF-A5G105-F1
#
_entry.id   AF-A5G105-F1
#
_cell.length_a   1.000
_cell.length_b   1.000
_cell.length_c   1.000
_cell.angle_alpha   90.00
_cell.angle_beta   90.00
_cell.angle_gamma   90.00
#
_symmetry.space_group_name_H-M   'P 1'
#
loop_
_entity.id
_entity.type
_entity.pdbx_description
1 polymer ?
#
loop_
_entity_poly.entity_id
_entity_poly.type
_entity_poly.pdbx_seq_one_letter_code
_entity_poly.pdbx_strand_id
1 'polypeptide(L)'
;MMAAPSLPQPRGIAWAPPPEGLAAAGVPAAAALHLAPDGLRHGQTPGRAAALATLGSFLATRGEDYTRAMSSPVSGEAACSRLSPYFAYGCVSIREAAQAAWRRQREVPAASRWGAALRSFIARLHWHCHFIQKLEAEPEAEWRPFARIYEGMRPPADPARLAAWAEGRTGYPFIDAAMRYLAAHGWINFRMRAMLMSFASHDLFLPWQESGLVLARLFTDYEPGIHWPQCQMQSGETGINTVRVYSPVKQGFDQDPAGRLIRLHVPELAAVAGALVHEPWRLDAAERARLCPEYPARIVIHEEAARAAKAALFARRQLAEAQREADAVQRRHGSRRGRARQQRDTRSRAAPGQLVLDLDGAAVAPDVESMKVARTGLGGGVGVTKRRP
;
A
#
# COMPACT_ATOMS: atom_id res chain seq x y z
N MET A 1 6.16 -18.68 -12.10
CA MET A 1 5.53 -19.34 -10.93
C MET A 1 4.01 -19.42 -11.06
N MET A 2 3.22 -18.34 -10.93
CA MET A 2 1.74 -18.39 -10.92
C MET A 2 1.05 -19.06 -12.14
N ALA A 3 1.70 -19.09 -13.31
CA ALA A 3 1.16 -19.74 -14.51
C ALA A 3 1.32 -21.27 -14.52
N ALA A 4 2.18 -21.84 -13.68
CA ALA A 4 2.34 -23.29 -13.62
C ALA A 4 1.05 -23.95 -13.06
N PRO A 5 0.70 -25.16 -13.52
CA PRO A 5 -0.51 -25.86 -13.08
C PRO A 5 -0.64 -25.92 -11.57
N SER A 6 -1.88 -25.84 -11.09
CA SER A 6 -2.17 -26.11 -9.67
C SER A 6 -2.05 -27.61 -9.42
N LEU A 7 -1.45 -28.00 -8.30
CA LEU A 7 -1.37 -29.40 -7.90
C LEU A 7 -2.74 -29.91 -7.44
N PRO A 8 -3.07 -31.19 -7.67
CA PRO A 8 -4.31 -31.77 -7.15
C PRO A 8 -4.31 -31.72 -5.62
N GLN A 9 -5.49 -31.55 -5.04
CA GLN A 9 -5.65 -31.67 -3.59
C GLN A 9 -5.23 -33.10 -3.17
N PRO A 10 -4.38 -33.24 -2.14
CA PRO A 10 -4.03 -34.56 -1.63
C PRO A 10 -5.29 -35.27 -1.13
N ARG A 11 -5.42 -36.57 -1.42
CA ARG A 11 -6.57 -37.39 -1.00
C ARG A 11 -6.66 -37.57 0.52
N GLY A 12 -5.55 -37.33 1.22
CA GLY A 12 -5.45 -37.34 2.68
C GLY A 12 -4.11 -36.76 3.12
N ILE A 13 -4.02 -36.40 4.39
CA ILE A 13 -2.77 -36.00 5.05
C ILE A 13 -2.52 -37.03 6.15
N ALA A 14 -1.34 -37.66 6.13
CA ALA A 14 -0.90 -38.48 7.24
C ALA A 14 -0.35 -37.55 8.33
N TRP A 15 -1.16 -37.32 9.38
CA TRP A 15 -0.76 -36.52 10.53
C TRP A 15 0.07 -37.37 11.49
N ALA A 16 1.05 -36.75 12.15
CA ALA A 16 1.66 -37.38 13.33
C ALA A 16 0.58 -37.58 14.40
N PRO A 17 0.57 -38.72 15.13
CA PRO A 17 -0.35 -38.90 16.23
C PRO A 17 -0.11 -37.77 17.25
N PRO A 18 -1.18 -37.12 17.77
CA PRO A 18 -1.03 -36.13 18.82
C PRO A 18 -0.42 -36.78 20.08
N PRO A 19 0.27 -36.01 20.94
CA PRO A 19 0.71 -36.50 22.25
C PRO A 19 -0.44 -37.13 23.04
N GLU A 20 -0.11 -38.15 23.84
CA GLU A 20 -1.08 -38.88 24.67
C GLU A 20 -1.85 -37.88 25.57
N GLY A 21 -3.19 -37.97 25.59
CA GLY A 21 -4.07 -37.04 26.30
C GLY A 21 -4.51 -35.78 25.51
N LEU A 22 -3.80 -35.39 24.45
CA LEU A 22 -4.19 -34.22 23.63
C LEU A 22 -5.34 -34.54 22.66
N ALA A 23 -5.37 -35.77 22.11
CA ALA A 23 -6.40 -36.21 21.16
C ALA A 23 -7.81 -36.20 21.76
N ALA A 24 -7.92 -36.54 23.05
CA ALA A 24 -9.19 -36.72 23.74
C ALA A 24 -9.86 -35.38 24.14
N ALA A 25 -9.06 -34.31 24.29
CA ALA A 25 -9.53 -33.01 24.77
C ALA A 25 -9.98 -32.05 23.65
N GLY A 26 -9.70 -32.38 22.37
CA GLY A 26 -9.91 -31.48 21.25
C GLY A 26 -8.95 -30.28 21.25
N VAL A 27 -9.15 -29.33 20.32
CA VAL A 27 -8.40 -28.07 20.32
C VAL A 27 -8.98 -27.15 21.41
N PRO A 28 -8.19 -26.70 22.41
CA PRO A 28 -8.70 -25.89 23.49
C PRO A 28 -9.20 -24.53 22.97
N ALA A 29 -10.33 -24.07 23.51
CA ALA A 29 -10.80 -22.70 23.27
C ALA A 29 -9.84 -21.68 23.91
N ALA A 30 -9.82 -20.45 23.40
CA ALA A 30 -9.01 -19.36 23.95
C ALA A 30 -9.22 -19.15 25.48
N ALA A 31 -10.47 -19.30 25.95
CA ALA A 31 -10.81 -19.21 27.36
C ALA A 31 -10.16 -20.31 28.21
N ALA A 32 -10.04 -21.52 27.68
CA ALA A 32 -9.36 -22.65 28.34
C ALA A 32 -7.84 -22.43 28.43
N LEU A 33 -7.29 -21.54 27.60
CA LEU A 33 -5.89 -21.12 27.62
C LEU A 33 -5.68 -19.82 28.43
N HIS A 34 -6.70 -19.32 29.13
CA HIS A 34 -6.67 -18.04 29.85
C HIS A 34 -6.23 -16.85 28.99
N LEU A 35 -6.54 -16.89 27.68
CA LEU A 35 -6.23 -15.81 26.76
C LEU A 35 -7.31 -14.73 26.86
N ALA A 36 -6.87 -13.47 27.04
CA ALA A 36 -7.77 -12.33 26.98
C ALA A 36 -8.34 -12.15 25.56
N PRO A 37 -9.56 -11.60 25.41
CA PRO A 37 -10.08 -11.21 24.11
C PRO A 37 -9.14 -10.21 23.43
N ASP A 38 -8.87 -10.42 22.14
CA ASP A 38 -8.03 -9.55 21.31
C ASP A 38 -8.77 -8.30 20.79
N GLY A 39 -10.07 -8.16 21.12
CA GLY A 39 -10.90 -7.03 20.73
C GLY A 39 -11.53 -7.16 19.33
N LEU A 40 -11.25 -8.24 18.59
CA LEU A 40 -11.81 -8.49 17.27
C LEU A 40 -13.31 -8.81 17.37
N ARG A 41 -14.13 -8.08 16.61
CA ARG A 41 -15.60 -8.21 16.62
C ARG A 41 -16.18 -8.56 15.25
N HIS A 42 -15.51 -8.14 14.18
CA HIS A 42 -16.02 -8.21 12.81
C HIS A 42 -15.06 -8.99 11.89
N GLY A 43 -14.41 -10.02 12.43
CA GLY A 43 -13.51 -10.88 11.67
C GLY A 43 -14.19 -11.58 10.49
N GLN A 44 -13.42 -11.87 9.44
CA GLN A 44 -13.92 -12.64 8.30
C GLN A 44 -14.15 -14.11 8.68
N THR A 45 -15.18 -14.73 8.09
CA THR A 45 -15.38 -16.18 8.21
C THR A 45 -14.14 -16.93 7.71
N PRO A 46 -13.51 -17.79 8.54
CA PRO A 46 -12.27 -18.46 8.18
C PRO A 46 -12.50 -19.67 7.24
N GLY A 47 -11.40 -20.19 6.70
CA GLY A 47 -11.39 -21.46 5.98
C GLY A 47 -11.54 -21.37 4.46
N ARG A 48 -11.24 -22.48 3.79
CA ARG A 48 -11.16 -22.55 2.32
C ARG A 48 -12.49 -22.33 1.61
N ALA A 49 -13.60 -22.83 2.15
CA ALA A 49 -14.92 -22.60 1.57
C ALA A 49 -15.25 -21.09 1.51
N ALA A 50 -15.03 -20.37 2.61
CA ALA A 50 -15.20 -18.92 2.66
C ALA A 50 -14.23 -18.18 1.72
N ALA A 51 -12.98 -18.65 1.62
CA ALA A 51 -12.00 -18.09 0.68
C ALA A 51 -12.45 -18.20 -0.79
N LEU A 52 -12.95 -19.36 -1.20
CA LEU A 52 -13.44 -19.60 -2.56
C LEU A 52 -14.71 -18.82 -2.86
N ALA A 53 -15.64 -18.74 -1.90
CA ALA A 53 -16.84 -17.91 -2.03
C ALA A 53 -16.47 -16.42 -2.17
N THR A 54 -15.52 -15.93 -1.37
CA THR A 54 -15.02 -14.56 -1.43
C THR A 54 -14.36 -14.26 -2.78
N LEU A 55 -13.49 -15.15 -3.27
CA LEU A 55 -12.85 -15.04 -4.57
C LEU A 55 -13.88 -15.04 -5.72
N GLY A 56 -14.82 -15.99 -5.69
CA GLY A 56 -15.87 -16.11 -6.71
C GLY A 56 -16.76 -14.88 -6.76
N SER A 57 -17.24 -14.42 -5.60
CA SER A 57 -18.01 -13.18 -5.49
C SER A 57 -17.23 -12.00 -6.05
N PHE A 58 -15.94 -11.84 -5.68
CA PHE A 58 -15.09 -10.77 -6.19
C PHE A 58 -14.93 -10.78 -7.71
N LEU A 59 -14.71 -11.94 -8.31
CA LEU A 59 -14.50 -12.05 -9.77
C LEU A 59 -15.80 -11.95 -10.58
N ALA A 60 -16.95 -12.22 -9.98
CA ALA A 60 -18.24 -12.24 -10.67
C ALA A 60 -19.08 -10.96 -10.47
N THR A 61 -19.02 -10.33 -9.30
CA THR A 61 -19.97 -9.27 -8.90
C THR A 61 -19.30 -8.03 -8.30
N ARG A 62 -18.80 -8.14 -7.07
CA ARG A 62 -18.32 -7.01 -6.24
C ARG A 62 -17.02 -6.35 -6.72
N GLY A 63 -16.25 -7.01 -7.59
CA GLY A 63 -14.93 -6.53 -8.03
C GLY A 63 -14.93 -5.50 -9.15
N GLU A 64 -16.07 -5.19 -9.79
CA GLU A 64 -16.10 -4.29 -10.96
C GLU A 64 -15.55 -2.88 -10.65
N ASP A 65 -15.83 -2.38 -9.44
CA ASP A 65 -15.41 -1.05 -8.97
C ASP A 65 -14.06 -1.02 -8.26
N TYR A 66 -13.33 -2.14 -8.24
CA TYR A 66 -12.11 -2.32 -7.46
C TYR A 66 -11.11 -1.15 -7.63
N THR A 67 -10.86 -0.70 -8.85
CA THR A 67 -9.91 0.40 -9.14
C THR A 67 -10.31 1.73 -8.53
N ARG A 68 -11.61 2.06 -8.53
CA ARG A 68 -12.14 3.34 -8.10
C ARG A 68 -12.38 3.38 -6.59
N ALA A 69 -12.88 2.27 -6.03
CA ALA A 69 -13.43 2.24 -4.68
C ALA A 69 -12.46 1.74 -3.60
N MET A 70 -11.29 1.18 -3.95
CA MET A 70 -10.39 0.55 -2.96
C MET A 70 -9.77 1.50 -1.93
N SER A 71 -9.71 2.81 -2.20
CA SER A 71 -9.01 3.77 -1.33
C SER A 71 -9.88 4.30 -0.20
N SER A 72 -11.19 4.42 -0.42
CA SER A 72 -12.10 4.91 0.62
C SER A 72 -12.30 3.81 1.67
N PRO A 73 -12.29 4.13 2.97
CA PRO A 73 -12.62 3.18 4.03
C PRO A 73 -14.07 2.70 3.92
N VAL A 74 -14.99 3.55 3.44
CA VAL A 74 -16.42 3.24 3.35
C VAL A 74 -16.70 2.22 2.26
N SER A 75 -16.17 2.43 1.05
CA SER A 75 -16.39 1.52 -0.07
C SER A 75 -15.36 0.39 -0.16
N GLY A 76 -14.17 0.60 0.39
CA GLY A 76 -13.04 -0.31 0.26
C GLY A 76 -13.28 -1.67 0.91
N GLU A 77 -14.05 -1.73 2.00
CA GLU A 77 -14.46 -2.99 2.64
C GLU A 77 -15.21 -3.91 1.67
N ALA A 78 -16.14 -3.35 0.89
CA ALA A 78 -16.91 -4.10 -0.10
C ALA A 78 -16.13 -4.29 -1.41
N ALA A 79 -15.48 -3.25 -1.90
CA ALA A 79 -14.88 -3.25 -3.24
C ALA A 79 -13.53 -3.96 -3.30
N CYS A 80 -12.77 -4.03 -2.21
CA CYS A 80 -11.53 -4.83 -2.19
C CYS A 80 -11.84 -6.32 -2.25
N SER A 81 -10.85 -7.11 -2.70
CA SER A 81 -11.01 -8.55 -2.80
C SER A 81 -11.26 -9.25 -1.46
N ARG A 82 -10.83 -8.65 -0.34
CA ARG A 82 -10.90 -9.25 1.01
C ARG A 82 -10.24 -10.64 1.09
N LEU A 83 -9.26 -10.89 0.21
CA LEU A 83 -8.56 -12.18 0.13
C LEU A 83 -7.31 -12.27 0.99
N SER A 84 -6.81 -11.16 1.54
CA SER A 84 -5.52 -11.12 2.24
C SER A 84 -5.46 -12.05 3.47
N PRO A 85 -6.48 -12.19 4.33
CA PRO A 85 -6.44 -13.17 5.40
C PRO A 85 -6.36 -14.61 4.87
N TYR A 86 -7.10 -14.90 3.79
CA TYR A 86 -7.09 -16.25 3.20
C TYR A 86 -5.76 -16.61 2.53
N PHE A 87 -5.01 -15.61 2.05
CA PHE A 87 -3.64 -15.82 1.59
C PHE A 87 -2.68 -16.08 2.75
N ALA A 88 -2.75 -15.26 3.81
CA ALA A 88 -1.90 -15.38 4.99
C ALA A 88 -2.03 -16.77 5.66
N TYR A 89 -3.24 -17.31 5.72
CA TYR A 89 -3.52 -18.64 6.29
C TYR A 89 -3.53 -19.79 5.26
N GLY A 90 -3.14 -19.54 4.00
CA GLY A 90 -3.07 -20.59 2.97
C GLY A 90 -4.41 -21.24 2.59
N CYS A 91 -5.54 -20.59 2.89
CA CYS A 91 -6.88 -21.08 2.53
C CYS A 91 -7.12 -21.08 1.01
N VAL A 92 -6.46 -20.17 0.29
CA VAL A 92 -6.41 -20.12 -1.17
C VAL A 92 -5.02 -19.69 -1.59
N SER A 93 -4.45 -20.30 -2.64
CA SER A 93 -3.11 -19.91 -3.09
C SER A 93 -3.16 -18.68 -4.00
N ILE A 94 -2.10 -17.87 -4.00
CA ILE A 94 -1.95 -16.74 -4.94
C ILE A 94 -2.02 -17.23 -6.39
N ARG A 95 -1.47 -18.41 -6.67
CA ARG A 95 -1.52 -19.08 -7.97
C ARG A 95 -2.97 -19.33 -8.42
N GLU A 96 -3.77 -19.92 -7.54
CA GLU A 96 -5.17 -20.22 -7.82
C GLU A 96 -5.98 -18.94 -8.08
N ALA A 97 -5.81 -17.91 -7.24
CA ALA A 97 -6.46 -16.62 -7.43
C ALA A 97 -6.06 -15.94 -8.74
N ALA A 98 -4.78 -15.98 -9.11
CA ALA A 98 -4.29 -15.43 -10.38
C ALA A 98 -4.87 -16.18 -11.59
N GLN A 99 -4.90 -17.52 -11.55
CA GLN A 99 -5.47 -18.34 -12.62
C GLN A 99 -6.97 -18.08 -12.79
N ALA A 100 -7.71 -17.96 -11.69
CA ALA A 100 -9.12 -17.60 -11.71
C ALA A 100 -9.34 -16.19 -12.31
N ALA A 101 -8.52 -15.21 -11.91
CA ALA A 101 -8.59 -13.86 -12.46
C ALA A 101 -8.25 -13.81 -13.96
N TRP A 102 -7.27 -14.60 -14.43
CA TRP A 102 -6.94 -14.69 -15.86
C TRP A 102 -8.04 -15.33 -16.68
N ARG A 103 -8.72 -16.36 -16.16
CA ARG A 103 -9.90 -16.93 -16.83
C ARG A 103 -10.99 -15.87 -16.97
N ARG A 104 -11.34 -15.21 -15.87
CA ARG A 104 -12.34 -14.12 -15.87
C ARG A 104 -11.96 -12.98 -16.81
N GLN A 105 -10.67 -12.64 -16.88
CA GLN A 105 -10.17 -11.59 -17.77
C GLN A 105 -10.37 -11.89 -19.25
N ARG A 106 -10.39 -13.16 -19.65
CA ARG A 106 -10.65 -13.58 -21.04
C ARG A 106 -12.13 -13.52 -21.41
N GLU A 107 -13.02 -13.53 -20.43
CA GLU A 107 -14.48 -13.51 -20.60
C GLU A 107 -15.05 -12.09 -20.70
N VAL A 108 -14.28 -11.06 -20.32
CA VAL A 108 -14.74 -9.67 -20.28
C VAL A 108 -14.00 -8.79 -21.29
N PRO A 109 -14.64 -7.76 -21.86
CA PRO A 109 -13.96 -6.83 -22.75
C PRO A 109 -12.80 -6.11 -22.04
N ALA A 110 -11.63 -6.04 -22.66
CA ALA A 110 -10.44 -5.45 -22.03
C ALA A 110 -10.62 -3.96 -21.68
N ALA A 111 -11.38 -3.21 -22.48
CA ALA A 111 -11.67 -1.79 -22.24
C ALA A 111 -12.78 -1.55 -21.19
N SER A 112 -13.45 -2.60 -20.70
CA SER A 112 -14.50 -2.47 -19.69
C SER A 112 -13.96 -2.14 -18.29
N ARG A 113 -14.86 -1.74 -17.39
CA ARG A 113 -14.58 -1.59 -15.95
C ARG A 113 -14.03 -2.87 -15.35
N TRP A 114 -14.65 -4.02 -15.67
CA TRP A 114 -14.14 -5.34 -15.32
C TRP A 114 -12.72 -5.60 -15.83
N GLY A 115 -12.44 -5.27 -17.09
CA GLY A 115 -11.10 -5.40 -17.66
C GLY A 115 -10.05 -4.60 -16.87
N ALA A 116 -10.37 -3.37 -16.47
CA ALA A 116 -9.51 -2.53 -15.64
C ALA A 116 -9.35 -3.07 -14.21
N ALA A 117 -10.44 -3.51 -13.58
CA ALA A 117 -10.45 -4.11 -12.26
C ALA A 117 -9.57 -5.36 -12.17
N LEU A 118 -9.71 -6.29 -13.12
CA LEU A 118 -8.94 -7.53 -13.15
C LEU A 118 -7.45 -7.27 -13.40
N ARG A 119 -7.09 -6.33 -14.30
CA ARG A 119 -5.69 -5.90 -14.48
C ARG A 119 -5.10 -5.36 -13.17
N SER A 120 -5.86 -4.53 -12.46
CA SER A 120 -5.44 -3.99 -11.16
C SER A 120 -5.27 -5.10 -10.12
N PHE A 121 -6.23 -6.01 -10.02
CA PHE A 121 -6.18 -7.14 -9.08
C PHE A 121 -4.99 -8.06 -9.34
N ILE A 122 -4.78 -8.48 -10.60
CA ILE A 122 -3.63 -9.30 -11.01
C ILE A 122 -2.33 -8.58 -10.71
N ALA A 123 -2.24 -7.27 -10.97
CA ALA A 123 -1.07 -6.48 -10.59
C ALA A 123 -0.82 -6.56 -9.07
N ARG A 124 -1.85 -6.45 -8.22
CA ARG A 124 -1.70 -6.59 -6.76
C ARG A 124 -1.24 -7.98 -6.32
N LEU A 125 -1.67 -9.05 -6.99
CA LEU A 125 -1.12 -10.39 -6.75
C LEU A 125 0.38 -10.48 -7.08
N HIS A 126 0.82 -9.83 -8.16
CA HIS A 126 2.27 -9.74 -8.45
C HIS A 126 3.02 -8.90 -7.41
N TRP A 127 2.42 -7.81 -6.93
CA TRP A 127 2.98 -7.00 -5.86
C TRP A 127 3.14 -7.78 -4.56
N HIS A 128 2.17 -8.63 -4.21
CA HIS A 128 2.26 -9.56 -3.08
C HIS A 128 3.55 -10.40 -3.18
N CYS A 129 3.73 -11.15 -4.27
CA CYS A 129 4.92 -11.98 -4.42
C CYS A 129 6.22 -11.17 -4.46
N HIS A 130 6.20 -9.98 -5.06
CA HIS A 130 7.38 -9.10 -5.06
C HIS A 130 7.78 -8.68 -3.64
N PHE A 131 6.82 -8.41 -2.76
CA PHE A 131 7.07 -8.08 -1.36
C PHE A 131 7.63 -9.28 -0.58
N ILE A 132 7.05 -10.47 -0.75
CA ILE A 132 7.59 -11.70 -0.16
C ILE A 132 9.05 -11.93 -0.56
N GLN A 133 9.38 -11.74 -1.84
CA GLN A 133 10.74 -11.87 -2.36
C GLN A 133 11.72 -10.86 -1.74
N LYS A 134 11.27 -9.67 -1.31
CA LYS A 134 12.16 -8.72 -0.63
C LYS A 134 12.61 -9.23 0.72
N LEU A 135 11.69 -9.81 1.48
CA LEU A 135 12.03 -10.41 2.78
C LEU A 135 12.88 -11.66 2.60
N GLU A 136 12.56 -12.53 1.63
CA GLU A 136 13.40 -13.67 1.29
C GLU A 136 14.83 -13.24 0.91
N ALA A 137 14.95 -12.16 0.13
CA ALA A 137 16.24 -11.63 -0.29
C ALA A 137 16.99 -10.93 0.86
N GLU A 138 16.32 -10.29 1.81
CA GLU A 138 16.92 -9.57 2.95
C GLU A 138 16.07 -9.72 4.22
N PRO A 139 16.26 -10.81 4.99
CA PRO A 139 15.47 -11.07 6.21
C PRO A 139 15.59 -9.99 7.28
N GLU A 140 16.76 -9.34 7.38
CA GLU A 140 16.99 -8.23 8.31
C GLU A 140 16.02 -7.05 8.10
N ALA A 141 15.35 -6.96 6.94
CA ALA A 141 14.35 -5.93 6.68
C ALA A 141 13.15 -5.95 7.66
N GLU A 142 13.00 -7.02 8.44
CA GLU A 142 12.01 -7.09 9.51
C GLU A 142 12.31 -6.13 10.68
N TRP A 143 13.57 -5.97 11.09
CA TRP A 143 13.94 -5.13 12.24
C TRP A 143 14.77 -3.89 11.85
N ARG A 144 15.20 -3.82 10.59
CA ARG A 144 16.32 -3.00 10.17
C ARG A 144 15.98 -2.30 8.84
N PRO A 145 16.22 -0.99 8.67
CA PRO A 145 15.82 -0.30 7.45
C PRO A 145 16.62 -0.78 6.23
N PHE A 146 16.01 -0.79 5.05
CA PHE A 146 16.69 -1.16 3.81
C PHE A 146 17.89 -0.22 3.52
N ALA A 147 17.73 1.07 3.81
CA ALA A 147 18.82 2.04 3.74
C ALA A 147 19.32 2.32 5.17
N ARG A 148 20.55 1.89 5.47
CA ARG A 148 21.19 1.93 6.78
C ARG A 148 21.45 3.35 7.26
N ILE A 149 21.54 4.32 6.35
CA ILE A 149 21.59 5.75 6.69
C ILE A 149 20.46 6.22 7.60
N TYR A 150 19.32 5.53 7.65
CA TYR A 150 18.20 5.88 8.53
C TYR A 150 18.27 5.21 9.91
N GLU A 151 19.22 4.31 10.16
CA GLU A 151 19.43 3.70 11.47
C GLU A 151 19.69 4.79 12.54
N GLY A 152 18.96 4.67 13.66
CA GLY A 152 19.03 5.63 14.75
C GLY A 152 18.55 7.05 14.41
N MET A 153 17.87 7.27 13.27
CA MET A 153 17.33 8.60 12.94
C MET A 153 16.23 9.03 13.91
N ARG A 154 15.39 8.08 14.33
CA ARG A 154 14.31 8.32 15.29
C ARG A 154 14.76 7.87 16.68
N PRO A 155 14.48 8.66 17.74
CA PRO A 155 14.72 8.22 19.10
C PRO A 155 13.81 7.03 19.46
N PRO A 156 14.07 6.34 20.59
CA PRO A 156 13.12 5.38 21.14
C PRO A 156 11.70 5.97 21.22
N ALA A 157 10.68 5.14 21.01
CA ALA A 157 9.30 5.57 21.00
C ALA A 157 8.91 6.23 22.34
N ASP A 158 8.32 7.42 22.27
CA ASP A 158 7.61 8.02 23.39
C ASP A 158 6.41 7.12 23.75
N PRO A 159 6.37 6.52 24.96
CA PRO A 159 5.32 5.58 25.32
C PRO A 159 3.92 6.18 25.30
N ALA A 160 3.77 7.47 25.66
CA ALA A 160 2.48 8.14 25.69
C ALA A 160 1.96 8.41 24.28
N ARG A 161 2.84 8.83 23.35
CA ARG A 161 2.48 9.02 21.94
C ARG A 161 2.12 7.70 21.26
N LEU A 162 2.90 6.64 21.51
CA LEU A 162 2.63 5.32 20.96
C LEU A 162 1.30 4.77 21.47
N ALA A 163 1.02 4.88 22.77
CA ALA A 163 -0.24 4.46 23.36
C ALA A 163 -1.44 5.26 22.83
N ALA A 164 -1.34 6.59 22.78
CA ALA A 164 -2.39 7.45 22.23
C ALA A 164 -2.72 7.11 20.76
N TRP A 165 -1.71 6.80 19.95
CA TRP A 165 -1.91 6.34 18.58
C TRP A 165 -2.49 4.93 18.52
N ALA A 166 -1.94 3.98 19.28
CA ALA A 166 -2.39 2.59 19.33
C ALA A 166 -3.88 2.48 19.71
N GLU A 167 -4.33 3.34 20.62
CA GLU A 167 -5.71 3.34 21.16
C GLU A 167 -6.66 4.27 20.38
N GLY A 168 -6.16 4.98 19.35
CA GLY A 168 -6.97 5.94 18.58
C GLY A 168 -7.49 7.10 19.44
N ARG A 169 -6.58 7.77 20.16
CA ARG A 169 -6.80 8.96 20.99
C ARG A 169 -5.82 10.09 20.64
N THR A 170 -5.51 10.25 19.36
CA THR A 170 -4.54 11.25 18.89
C THR A 170 -5.12 12.65 18.77
N GLY A 171 -6.46 12.78 18.79
CA GLY A 171 -7.16 14.02 18.51
C GLY A 171 -7.28 14.30 17.01
N TYR A 172 -6.83 13.39 16.14
CA TYR A 172 -7.06 13.42 14.69
C TYR A 172 -8.13 12.39 14.30
N PRO A 173 -9.39 12.83 14.04
CA PRO A 173 -10.55 11.93 13.99
C PRO A 173 -10.43 10.78 13.01
N PHE A 174 -9.82 11.03 11.84
CA PHE A 174 -9.67 10.01 10.82
C PHE A 174 -8.57 8.98 11.16
N ILE A 175 -7.52 9.38 11.89
CA ILE A 175 -6.51 8.46 12.43
C ILE A 175 -7.13 7.60 13.52
N ASP A 176 -7.85 8.23 14.44
CA ASP A 176 -8.48 7.58 15.59
C ASP A 176 -9.55 6.58 15.13
N ALA A 177 -10.40 6.97 14.16
CA ALA A 177 -11.36 6.08 13.55
C ALA A 177 -10.71 4.88 12.84
N ALA A 178 -9.60 5.11 12.13
CA ALA A 178 -8.90 4.04 11.41
C ALA A 178 -8.25 3.01 12.36
N MET A 179 -7.67 3.46 13.48
CA MET A 179 -7.11 2.57 14.51
C MET A 179 -8.20 1.76 15.22
N ARG A 180 -9.29 2.42 15.63
CA ARG A 180 -10.42 1.74 16.28
C ARG A 180 -11.14 0.78 15.34
N TYR A 181 -11.29 1.16 14.07
CA TYR A 181 -11.80 0.25 13.03
C TYR A 181 -10.91 -0.97 12.88
N LEU A 182 -9.59 -0.79 12.77
CA LEU A 182 -8.64 -1.90 12.67
C LEU A 182 -8.73 -2.83 13.88
N ALA A 183 -8.75 -2.30 15.11
CA ALA A 183 -8.87 -3.13 16.31
C ALA A 183 -10.15 -3.99 16.30
N ALA A 184 -11.28 -3.45 15.83
CA ALA A 184 -12.54 -4.17 15.79
C ALA A 184 -12.69 -5.14 14.60
N HIS A 185 -12.01 -4.90 13.46
CA HIS A 185 -12.22 -5.65 12.21
C HIS A 185 -11.03 -6.53 11.82
N GLY A 186 -9.85 -6.26 12.39
CA GLY A 186 -8.61 -6.96 12.07
C GLY A 186 -8.12 -6.77 10.64
N TRP A 187 -8.66 -5.78 9.91
CA TRP A 187 -8.33 -5.48 8.53
C TRP A 187 -8.58 -4.00 8.25
N ILE A 188 -7.74 -3.39 7.42
CA ILE A 188 -7.97 -2.07 6.80
C ILE A 188 -7.42 -2.06 5.37
N ASN A 189 -7.97 -1.17 4.54
CA ASN A 189 -7.49 -0.98 3.17
C ASN A 189 -6.05 -0.39 3.16
N PHE A 190 -5.38 -0.48 2.01
CA PHE A 190 -4.00 0.00 1.88
C PHE A 190 -3.83 1.50 2.18
N ARG A 191 -4.82 2.33 1.84
CA ARG A 191 -4.74 3.78 2.08
C ARG A 191 -4.69 4.09 3.57
N MET A 192 -5.54 3.43 4.36
CA MET A 192 -5.54 3.57 5.81
C MET A 192 -4.23 3.07 6.40
N ARG A 193 -3.70 1.93 5.96
CA ARG A 193 -2.38 1.43 6.42
C ARG A 193 -1.28 2.45 6.17
N ALA A 194 -1.24 3.00 4.95
CA ALA A 194 -0.26 4.00 4.57
C ALA A 194 -0.37 5.26 5.43
N MET A 195 -1.59 5.75 5.66
CA MET A 195 -1.84 6.92 6.49
C MET A 195 -1.45 6.70 7.94
N LEU A 196 -1.84 5.57 8.55
CA LEU A 196 -1.53 5.27 9.95
C LEU A 196 -0.01 5.20 10.18
N MET A 197 0.72 4.50 9.30
CA MET A 197 2.18 4.44 9.41
C MET A 197 2.85 5.78 9.13
N SER A 198 2.32 6.56 8.19
CA SER A 198 2.83 7.91 7.90
C SER A 198 2.66 8.84 9.10
N PHE A 199 1.49 8.82 9.74
CA PHE A 199 1.22 9.62 10.94
C PHE A 199 2.13 9.21 12.10
N ALA A 200 2.25 7.92 12.40
CA ALA A 200 3.18 7.44 13.42
C ALA A 200 4.62 7.89 13.15
N SER A 201 5.07 7.78 11.90
CA SER A 201 6.48 8.01 11.52
C SER A 201 6.85 9.49 11.34
N HIS A 202 5.90 10.35 10.98
CA HIS A 202 6.17 11.75 10.63
C HIS A 202 5.54 12.74 11.59
N ASP A 203 4.30 12.50 12.03
CA ASP A 203 3.62 13.39 12.97
C ASP A 203 4.08 13.12 14.40
N LEU A 204 4.19 11.84 14.78
CA LEU A 204 4.64 11.45 16.12
C LEU A 204 6.13 11.18 16.23
N PHE A 205 6.80 11.05 15.06
CA PHE A 205 8.22 10.74 14.92
C PHE A 205 8.64 9.42 15.59
N LEU A 206 7.71 8.45 15.65
CA LEU A 206 7.93 7.13 16.22
C LEU A 206 8.74 6.23 15.28
N PRO A 207 9.63 5.36 15.78
CA PRO A 207 10.22 4.28 15.00
C PRO A 207 9.15 3.41 14.36
N TRP A 208 9.37 3.01 13.10
CA TRP A 208 8.42 2.18 12.38
C TRP A 208 8.34 0.76 12.93
N GLN A 209 9.37 0.31 13.63
CA GLN A 209 9.41 -0.98 14.30
C GLN A 209 8.32 -1.05 15.39
N GLU A 210 8.28 -0.04 16.26
CA GLU A 210 7.33 0.04 17.38
C GLU A 210 5.89 0.19 16.89
N SER A 211 5.66 1.15 15.99
CA SER A 211 4.33 1.35 15.39
C SER A 211 3.90 0.17 14.50
N GLY A 212 4.85 -0.45 13.80
CA GLY A 212 4.61 -1.65 13.00
C GLY A 212 4.25 -2.86 13.84
N LEU A 213 4.84 -3.06 15.03
CA LEU A 213 4.47 -4.13 15.96
C LEU A 213 3.04 -3.98 16.48
N VAL A 214 2.60 -2.76 16.77
CA VAL A 214 1.20 -2.48 17.15
C VAL A 214 0.26 -2.94 16.04
N LEU A 215 0.49 -2.52 14.79
CA LEU A 215 -0.39 -2.91 13.68
C LEU A 215 -0.33 -4.41 13.38
N ALA A 216 0.86 -5.02 13.44
CA ALA A 216 1.05 -6.45 13.19
C ALA A 216 0.14 -7.31 14.08
N ARG A 217 0.02 -6.95 15.37
CA ARG A 217 -0.82 -7.65 16.36
C ARG A 217 -2.32 -7.54 16.07
N LEU A 218 -2.75 -6.55 15.30
CA LEU A 218 -4.15 -6.33 14.96
C LEU A 218 -4.53 -6.96 13.61
N PHE A 219 -3.58 -7.29 12.74
CA PHE A 219 -3.89 -7.76 11.40
C PHE A 219 -4.20 -9.26 11.34
N THR A 220 -5.42 -9.59 10.91
CA THR A 220 -5.79 -10.95 10.48
C THR A 220 -5.12 -11.37 9.18
N ASP A 221 -4.52 -10.42 8.46
CA ASP A 221 -3.76 -10.66 7.23
C ASP A 221 -2.28 -10.30 7.37
N TYR A 222 -1.74 -10.45 8.59
CA TYR A 222 -0.32 -10.24 8.82
C TYR A 222 0.52 -11.22 7.99
N GLU A 223 1.30 -10.66 7.07
CA GLU A 223 2.38 -11.37 6.37
C GLU A 223 3.65 -10.51 6.50
N PRO A 224 4.74 -11.02 7.10
CA PRO A 224 5.93 -10.22 7.40
C PRO A 224 6.57 -9.65 6.14
N GLY A 225 6.56 -10.42 5.03
CA GLY A 225 7.12 -9.99 3.76
C GLY A 225 6.38 -8.81 3.13
N ILE A 226 5.14 -8.55 3.54
CA ILE A 226 4.35 -7.40 3.10
C ILE A 226 4.40 -6.29 4.14
N HIS A 227 4.18 -6.64 5.40
CA HIS A 227 4.01 -5.71 6.51
C HIS A 227 5.24 -4.83 6.71
N TRP A 228 6.42 -5.44 6.87
CA TRP A 228 7.63 -4.68 7.20
C TRP A 228 8.12 -3.80 6.05
N PRO A 229 8.18 -4.28 4.79
CA PRO A 229 8.50 -3.40 3.67
C PRO A 229 7.50 -2.26 3.47
N GLN A 230 6.22 -2.47 3.81
CA GLN A 230 5.23 -1.38 3.80
C GLN A 230 5.47 -0.39 4.93
N CYS A 231 5.76 -0.84 6.16
CA CYS A 231 6.10 0.05 7.27
C CYS A 231 7.28 0.96 6.90
N GLN A 232 8.37 0.40 6.36
CA GLN A 232 9.52 1.16 5.91
C GLN A 232 9.21 2.13 4.75
N MET A 233 8.39 1.70 3.79
CA MET A 233 7.98 2.54 2.66
C MET A 233 7.22 3.78 3.13
N GLN A 234 6.36 3.65 4.14
CA GLN A 234 5.54 4.75 4.64
C GLN A 234 6.24 5.57 5.73
N SER A 235 7.28 5.02 6.38
CA SER A 235 8.15 5.77 7.29
C SER A 235 9.21 6.62 6.58
N GLY A 236 9.42 6.36 5.28
CA GLY A 236 10.39 7.05 4.44
C GLY A 236 11.81 6.47 4.48
N GLU A 237 12.00 5.31 5.13
CA GLU A 237 13.32 4.73 5.41
C GLU A 237 13.84 3.73 4.36
N THR A 238 13.14 3.56 3.22
CA THR A 238 13.61 2.64 2.17
C THR A 238 14.79 3.18 1.36
N GLY A 239 15.04 4.48 1.38
CA GLY A 239 16.10 5.14 0.57
C GLY A 239 15.77 5.32 -0.92
N ILE A 240 14.89 4.50 -1.51
CA ILE A 240 14.58 4.53 -2.95
C ILE A 240 13.19 5.09 -3.28
N ASN A 241 12.31 5.24 -2.29
CA ASN A 241 10.96 5.77 -2.49
C ASN A 241 10.91 7.29 -2.30
N THR A 242 10.00 7.94 -3.02
CA THR A 242 9.57 9.30 -2.68
C THR A 242 8.92 9.28 -1.30
N VAL A 243 9.40 10.12 -0.38
CA VAL A 243 8.78 10.31 0.92
C VAL A 243 7.39 10.91 0.72
N ARG A 244 6.37 10.27 1.29
CA ARG A 244 4.99 10.74 1.26
C ARG A 244 4.51 10.95 2.69
N VAL A 245 4.38 12.23 3.07
CA VAL A 245 3.75 12.61 4.32
C VAL A 245 2.29 12.91 4.04
N TYR A 246 1.39 12.09 4.58
CA TYR A 246 -0.05 12.25 4.37
C TYR A 246 -0.61 13.26 5.38
N SER A 247 -1.41 14.22 4.92
CA SER A 247 -2.19 15.06 5.82
C SER A 247 -3.40 14.27 6.35
N PRO A 248 -3.52 14.05 7.67
CA PRO A 248 -4.63 13.29 8.25
C PRO A 248 -5.98 13.94 7.96
N VAL A 249 -6.04 15.28 7.99
CA VAL A 249 -7.24 16.06 7.69
C VAL A 249 -7.65 15.92 6.23
N LYS A 250 -6.71 16.13 5.30
CA LYS A 250 -7.00 15.99 3.87
C LYS A 250 -7.43 14.55 3.53
N GLN A 251 -6.81 13.54 4.12
CA GLN A 251 -7.23 12.16 3.92
C GLN A 251 -8.65 11.90 4.44
N GLY A 252 -9.02 12.50 5.58
CA GLY A 252 -10.40 12.46 6.08
C GLY A 252 -11.39 13.01 5.06
N PHE A 253 -11.17 14.22 4.56
CA PHE A 253 -12.03 14.84 3.55
C PHE A 253 -12.09 14.06 2.23
N ASP A 254 -10.95 13.57 1.74
CA ASP A 254 -10.89 12.88 0.44
C ASP A 254 -11.52 11.48 0.50
N GLN A 255 -11.41 10.78 1.64
CA GLN A 255 -11.74 9.35 1.74
C GLN A 255 -13.05 9.08 2.50
N ASP A 256 -13.42 9.95 3.43
CA ASP A 256 -14.66 9.89 4.20
C ASP A 256 -15.33 11.27 4.25
N PRO A 257 -15.73 11.86 3.11
CA PRO A 257 -16.19 13.26 3.03
C PRO A 257 -17.40 13.57 3.91
N ALA A 258 -18.21 12.56 4.22
CA ALA A 258 -19.36 12.69 5.09
C ALA A 258 -19.05 12.35 6.56
N GLY A 259 -17.80 12.00 6.91
CA GLY A 259 -17.38 11.58 8.24
C GLY A 259 -18.12 10.36 8.78
N ARG A 260 -18.52 9.41 7.93
CA ARG A 260 -19.29 8.23 8.32
C ARG A 260 -18.44 7.26 9.14
N LEU A 261 -17.21 7.01 8.69
CA LEU A 261 -16.28 6.16 9.44
C LEU A 261 -15.97 6.80 10.80
N ILE A 262 -15.73 8.11 10.81
CA ILE A 262 -15.40 8.84 12.04
C ILE A 262 -16.54 8.72 13.05
N ARG A 263 -17.78 9.06 12.68
CA ARG A 263 -18.90 9.01 13.62
C ARG A 263 -19.21 7.59 14.11
N LEU A 264 -18.95 6.57 13.29
CA LEU A 264 -19.19 5.18 13.65
C LEU A 264 -18.15 4.65 14.65
N HIS A 265 -16.86 5.00 14.46
CA HIS A 265 -15.78 4.43 15.26
C HIS A 265 -15.24 5.37 16.35
N VAL A 266 -15.63 6.64 16.31
CA VAL A 266 -15.34 7.66 17.31
C VAL A 266 -16.68 8.22 17.80
N PRO A 267 -17.44 7.45 18.61
CA PRO A 267 -18.81 7.80 18.99
C PRO A 267 -18.90 9.13 19.75
N GLU A 268 -17.84 9.55 20.43
CA GLU A 268 -17.74 10.86 21.07
C GLU A 268 -17.77 12.04 20.07
N LEU A 269 -17.60 11.79 18.77
CA LEU A 269 -17.76 12.76 17.69
C LEU A 269 -19.07 12.59 16.90
N ALA A 270 -19.96 11.66 17.28
CA ALA A 270 -21.17 11.35 16.53
C ALA A 270 -22.10 12.56 16.35
N ALA A 271 -22.16 13.44 17.36
CA ALA A 271 -22.99 14.64 17.35
C ALA A 271 -22.40 15.82 16.56
N VAL A 272 -21.12 15.77 16.18
CA VAL A 272 -20.48 16.84 15.42
C VAL A 272 -20.97 16.78 13.97
N ALA A 273 -21.70 17.80 13.52
CA ALA A 273 -22.30 17.82 12.19
C ALA A 273 -21.31 18.29 11.09
N GLY A 274 -21.61 17.91 9.85
CA GLY A 274 -20.89 18.39 8.66
C GLY A 274 -19.40 18.06 8.65
N ALA A 275 -18.64 18.96 8.01
CA ALA A 275 -17.20 18.85 7.78
C ALA A 275 -16.35 18.98 9.06
N LEU A 276 -16.89 19.63 10.11
CA LEU A 276 -16.15 19.89 11.35
C LEU A 276 -15.80 18.62 12.13
N VAL A 277 -16.44 17.49 11.82
CA VAL A 277 -16.08 16.18 12.35
C VAL A 277 -14.64 15.77 12.03
N HIS A 278 -14.04 16.31 10.96
CA HIS A 278 -12.63 16.09 10.60
C HIS A 278 -11.68 17.01 11.36
N GLU A 279 -12.18 18.12 11.90
CA GLU A 279 -11.40 19.18 12.55
C GLU A 279 -12.12 19.70 13.81
N PRO A 280 -12.42 18.85 14.82
CA PRO A 280 -13.20 19.25 15.99
C PRO A 280 -12.53 20.32 16.84
N TRP A 281 -11.23 20.56 16.68
CA TRP A 281 -10.51 21.66 17.30
C TRP A 281 -10.86 23.04 16.73
N ARG A 282 -11.62 23.12 15.63
CA ARG A 282 -12.13 24.37 15.05
C ARG A 282 -13.51 24.76 15.57
N LEU A 283 -14.17 23.87 16.33
CA LEU A 283 -15.38 24.23 17.08
C LEU A 283 -15.01 25.28 18.12
N ASP A 284 -15.93 26.20 18.41
CA ASP A 284 -15.75 27.08 19.55
C ASP A 284 -15.79 26.29 20.87
N ALA A 285 -15.33 26.91 21.96
CA ALA A 285 -15.21 26.23 23.24
C ALA A 285 -16.56 25.74 23.79
N ALA A 286 -17.65 26.48 23.55
CA ALA A 286 -18.99 26.13 24.02
C ALA A 286 -19.56 24.97 23.20
N GLU A 287 -19.41 25.00 21.88
CA GLU A 287 -19.78 23.92 20.98
C GLU A 287 -19.00 22.64 21.27
N ARG A 288 -17.69 22.74 21.48
CA ARG A 288 -16.84 21.57 21.80
C ARG A 288 -17.25 20.95 23.14
N ALA A 289 -17.47 21.76 24.17
CA ALA A 289 -17.94 21.28 25.48
C ALA A 289 -19.31 20.61 25.40
N ARG A 290 -20.18 21.06 24.49
CA ARG A 290 -21.52 20.50 24.28
C ARG A 290 -21.54 19.24 23.40
N LEU A 291 -20.76 19.23 22.32
CA LEU A 291 -20.86 18.22 21.26
C LEU A 291 -19.88 17.06 21.42
N CYS A 292 -18.68 17.32 21.94
CA CYS A 292 -17.62 16.31 22.06
C CYS A 292 -16.65 16.59 23.22
N PRO A 293 -17.14 16.74 24.47
CA PRO A 293 -16.29 17.07 25.61
C PRO A 293 -15.19 16.05 25.87
N GLU A 294 -15.48 14.76 25.64
CA GLU A 294 -14.57 13.64 25.91
C GLU A 294 -13.52 13.39 24.81
N TYR A 295 -13.66 14.02 23.64
CA TYR A 295 -12.71 13.79 22.55
C TYR A 295 -11.39 14.52 22.85
N PRO A 296 -10.21 13.86 22.74
CA PRO A 296 -8.94 14.46 23.15
C PRO A 296 -8.55 15.66 22.27
N ALA A 297 -7.72 16.53 22.83
CA ALA A 297 -7.00 17.53 22.04
C ALA A 297 -5.97 16.85 21.12
N ARG A 298 -5.58 17.53 20.04
CA ARG A 298 -4.53 17.04 19.14
C ARG A 298 -3.22 16.91 19.91
N ILE A 299 -2.61 15.72 19.86
CA ILE A 299 -1.33 15.44 20.53
C ILE A 299 -0.11 16.10 19.84
N VAL A 300 -0.30 16.59 18.62
CA VAL A 300 0.72 17.32 17.83
C VAL A 300 0.07 18.21 16.78
N ILE A 301 0.79 19.24 16.32
CA ILE A 301 0.42 20.07 15.16
C ILE A 301 1.05 19.47 13.90
N HIS A 302 0.22 18.98 12.97
CA HIS A 302 0.63 18.25 11.77
C HIS A 302 1.67 19.01 10.95
N GLU A 303 1.44 20.28 10.68
CA GLU A 303 2.26 21.10 9.79
C GLU A 303 3.70 21.22 10.31
N GLU A 304 3.84 21.41 11.62
CA GLU A 304 5.13 21.53 12.30
C GLU A 304 5.87 20.20 12.32
N ALA A 305 5.19 19.13 12.71
CA ALA A 305 5.77 17.79 12.79
C ALA A 305 6.17 17.26 11.41
N ALA A 306 5.30 17.40 10.41
CA ALA A 306 5.59 17.02 9.03
C ALA A 306 6.80 17.76 8.46
N ARG A 307 6.95 19.06 8.77
CA ARG A 307 8.12 19.85 8.37
C ARG A 307 9.40 19.34 9.05
N ALA A 308 9.36 19.09 10.35
CA ALA A 308 10.50 18.55 11.10
C ALA A 308 10.92 17.16 10.59
N ALA A 309 9.97 16.26 10.39
CA ALA A 309 10.23 14.91 9.89
C ALA A 309 10.83 14.93 8.47
N LYS A 310 10.33 15.79 7.57
CA LYS A 310 10.91 15.98 6.23
C LYS A 310 12.34 16.48 6.30
N ALA A 311 12.63 17.44 7.18
CA ALA A 311 13.99 17.96 7.37
C ALA A 311 14.95 16.87 7.86
N ALA A 312 14.54 16.04 8.83
CA ALA A 312 15.34 14.92 9.32
C ALA A 312 15.63 13.87 8.22
N LEU A 313 14.60 13.47 7.46
CA LEU A 313 14.75 12.55 6.33
C LEU A 313 15.67 13.12 5.25
N PHE A 314 15.53 14.41 4.94
CA PHE A 314 16.39 15.08 3.96
C PHE A 314 17.85 15.14 4.43
N ALA A 315 18.09 15.44 5.70
CA ALA A 315 19.43 15.45 6.27
C ALA A 315 20.13 14.08 6.11
N ARG A 316 19.43 12.97 6.35
CA ARG A 316 19.99 11.62 6.10
C ARG A 316 20.32 11.36 4.63
N ARG A 317 19.57 11.94 3.69
CA ARG A 317 19.84 11.83 2.25
C ARG A 317 21.06 12.62 1.79
N GLN A 318 21.56 13.55 2.60
CA GLN A 318 22.79 14.30 2.31
C GLN A 318 24.06 13.61 2.81
N LEU A 319 23.95 12.47 3.50
CA LEU A 319 25.11 11.68 3.91
C LEU A 319 25.84 11.10 2.68
N ALA A 320 27.17 10.98 2.77
CA ALA A 320 28.00 10.55 1.66
C ALA A 320 27.66 9.13 1.16
N GLU A 321 27.15 8.28 2.06
CA GLU A 321 26.78 6.89 1.79
C GLU A 321 25.38 6.77 1.16
N ALA A 322 24.54 7.81 1.26
CA ALA A 322 23.11 7.73 0.95
C ALA A 322 22.85 7.27 -0.48
N GLN A 323 23.58 7.82 -1.45
CA GLN A 323 23.41 7.45 -2.86
C GLN A 323 23.85 5.99 -3.11
N ARG A 324 24.98 5.57 -2.54
CA ARG A 324 25.48 4.19 -2.72
C ARG A 324 24.50 3.17 -2.13
N GLU A 325 23.95 3.46 -0.96
CA GLU A 325 22.96 2.60 -0.31
C GLU A 325 21.64 2.56 -1.08
N ALA A 326 21.14 3.71 -1.54
CA ALA A 326 19.94 3.77 -2.39
C ALA A 326 20.12 2.93 -3.66
N ASP A 327 21.28 3.00 -4.31
CA ASP A 327 21.59 2.17 -5.48
C ASP A 327 21.65 0.67 -5.13
N ALA A 328 22.20 0.31 -3.97
CA ALA A 328 22.23 -1.07 -3.49
C ALA A 328 20.82 -1.61 -3.24
N VAL A 329 19.96 -0.84 -2.56
CA VAL A 329 18.55 -1.17 -2.33
C VAL A 329 17.81 -1.30 -3.66
N GLN A 330 18.01 -0.37 -4.60
CA GLN A 330 17.36 -0.43 -5.91
C GLN A 330 17.82 -1.64 -6.74
N ARG A 331 19.10 -2.02 -6.67
CA ARG A 331 19.62 -3.21 -7.36
C ARG A 331 19.03 -4.50 -6.79
N ARG A 332 18.91 -4.60 -5.46
CA ARG A 332 18.43 -5.80 -4.75
C ARG A 332 16.92 -5.94 -4.85
N HIS A 333 16.20 -4.86 -4.55
CA HIS A 333 14.76 -4.86 -4.28
C HIS A 333 13.92 -4.15 -5.35
N GLY A 334 14.54 -3.44 -6.29
CA GLY A 334 13.84 -2.72 -7.35
C GLY A 334 13.19 -3.65 -8.38
N SER A 335 12.11 -3.17 -9.01
CA SER A 335 11.45 -3.91 -10.09
C SER A 335 12.38 -4.09 -11.30
N ARG A 336 12.55 -5.34 -11.73
CA ARG A 336 13.39 -5.69 -12.90
C ARG A 336 12.73 -5.35 -14.25
N ARG A 337 11.45 -4.97 -14.25
CA ARG A 337 10.67 -4.68 -15.47
C ARG A 337 11.21 -3.48 -16.25
N GLY A 338 11.80 -2.51 -15.56
CA GLY A 338 12.47 -1.35 -16.19
C GLY A 338 13.77 -1.71 -16.91
N ARG A 339 14.60 -2.58 -16.31
CA ARG A 339 15.84 -3.09 -16.93
C ARG A 339 15.57 -3.91 -18.18
N ALA A 340 14.50 -4.73 -18.17
CA ALA A 340 14.11 -5.52 -19.34
C ALA A 340 13.63 -4.63 -20.51
N ARG A 341 12.97 -3.50 -20.24
CA ARG A 341 12.54 -2.54 -21.27
C ARG A 341 13.73 -1.77 -21.85
N GLN A 342 14.65 -1.28 -21.01
CA GLN A 342 15.88 -0.63 -21.46
C GLN A 342 16.79 -1.57 -22.28
N GLN A 343 16.96 -2.82 -21.87
CA GLN A 343 17.72 -3.80 -22.65
C GLN A 343 17.07 -4.14 -24.00
N ARG A 344 15.73 -4.06 -24.08
CA ARG A 344 14.99 -4.28 -25.32
C ARG A 344 15.15 -3.10 -26.28
N ASP A 345 15.12 -1.88 -25.76
CA ASP A 345 15.36 -0.65 -26.53
C ASP A 345 16.84 -0.51 -26.96
N THR A 346 17.81 -0.97 -26.16
CA THR A 346 19.22 -0.98 -26.57
C THR A 346 19.52 -2.08 -27.59
N ARG A 347 18.90 -3.27 -27.47
CA ARG A 347 18.99 -4.31 -28.51
C ARG A 347 18.30 -3.92 -29.81
N SER A 348 17.16 -3.21 -29.77
CA SER A 348 16.52 -2.73 -31.00
C SER A 348 17.29 -1.59 -31.66
N ARG A 349 18.10 -0.85 -30.90
CA ARG A 349 19.05 0.14 -31.46
C ARG A 349 20.36 -0.48 -31.96
N ALA A 350 20.72 -1.68 -31.51
CA ALA A 350 21.99 -2.33 -31.83
C ALA A 350 21.95 -3.26 -33.06
N ALA A 351 20.88 -3.25 -33.86
CA ALA A 351 20.81 -4.05 -35.08
C ALA A 351 20.49 -3.21 -36.33
N PRO A 352 21.54 -2.74 -37.02
CA PRO A 352 21.54 -2.67 -38.47
C PRO A 352 22.60 -3.65 -39.02
N GLY A 353 22.16 -4.65 -39.79
CA GLY A 353 23.03 -5.42 -40.66
C GLY A 353 22.97 -6.93 -40.48
N GLN A 354 22.38 -7.57 -41.50
CA GLN A 354 22.93 -8.69 -42.25
C GLN A 354 21.91 -9.82 -42.46
N LEU A 355 20.96 -9.57 -43.36
CA LEU A 355 20.43 -10.63 -44.23
C LEU A 355 21.05 -10.37 -45.61
N VAL A 356 22.13 -11.09 -45.91
CA VAL A 356 22.61 -11.25 -47.28
C VAL A 356 21.68 -12.26 -47.92
N LEU A 357 20.97 -11.83 -48.97
CA LEU A 357 20.48 -12.71 -50.00
C LEU A 357 21.11 -12.21 -51.30
N ASP A 358 21.99 -13.05 -51.85
CA ASP A 358 22.74 -12.88 -53.08
C ASP A 358 21.78 -12.96 -54.27
N LEU A 359 21.77 -11.94 -55.13
CA LEU A 359 21.39 -12.04 -56.54
C LEU A 359 22.13 -10.95 -57.34
N ASP A 360 23.20 -11.39 -57.99
CA ASP A 360 23.74 -10.99 -59.29
C ASP A 360 23.37 -9.61 -59.89
N GLY A 361 24.43 -8.86 -60.23
CA GLY A 361 24.59 -8.38 -61.61
C GLY A 361 24.20 -6.94 -61.94
N ALA A 362 25.25 -6.15 -62.24
CA ALA A 362 25.27 -5.04 -63.20
C ALA A 362 24.65 -3.67 -62.81
N ALA A 363 25.57 -2.74 -62.53
CA ALA A 363 25.74 -1.41 -63.12
C ALA A 363 24.52 -0.49 -63.33
N VAL A 364 24.61 0.74 -62.79
CA VAL A 364 24.86 2.01 -63.52
C VAL A 364 24.53 3.17 -62.56
N ALA A 365 25.49 4.06 -62.35
CA ALA A 365 25.31 5.44 -61.85
C ALA A 365 25.49 6.40 -63.05
N PRO A 366 25.39 7.75 -62.96
CA PRO A 366 25.02 8.64 -61.83
C PRO A 366 24.07 9.81 -62.27
N ASP A 367 23.77 10.75 -61.36
CA ASP A 367 23.95 12.23 -61.54
C ASP A 367 23.37 12.96 -60.29
N VAL A 368 24.17 13.61 -59.43
CA VAL A 368 24.72 14.99 -59.48
C VAL A 368 23.60 16.02 -59.72
N GLU A 369 23.14 16.83 -58.76
CA GLU A 369 23.69 18.10 -58.23
C GLU A 369 22.56 18.64 -57.30
N SER A 370 22.69 19.39 -56.22
CA SER A 370 23.56 20.53 -55.93
C SER A 370 23.32 20.94 -54.46
N MET A 371 24.30 21.69 -53.95
CA MET A 371 24.58 22.00 -52.57
C MET A 371 24.23 23.48 -52.28
N LYS A 372 24.14 23.82 -50.98
CA LYS A 372 24.23 25.16 -50.32
C LYS A 372 22.91 25.74 -49.81
N VAL A 373 22.67 25.77 -48.48
CA VAL A 373 23.22 26.65 -47.41
C VAL A 373 22.43 27.95 -47.29
N ALA A 374 21.76 28.16 -46.15
CA ALA A 374 22.02 29.25 -45.17
C ALA A 374 20.82 29.52 -44.26
N ARG A 375 21.14 29.84 -43.01
CA ARG A 375 20.28 30.23 -41.88
C ARG A 375 19.89 31.72 -41.92
N THR A 376 18.97 32.07 -40.99
CA THR A 376 18.56 33.40 -40.47
C THR A 376 17.40 34.05 -41.23
N GLY A 377 16.38 34.64 -40.61
CA GLY A 377 15.98 34.88 -39.22
C GLY A 377 14.75 35.82 -39.21
N LEU A 378 14.02 35.88 -38.08
CA LEU A 378 13.03 36.93 -37.68
C LEU A 378 11.77 37.01 -38.59
N GLY A 379 10.54 37.25 -38.15
CA GLY A 379 9.96 37.84 -36.95
C GLY A 379 8.66 38.51 -37.41
N GLY A 380 7.54 38.34 -36.70
CA GLY A 380 6.27 38.94 -37.11
C GLY A 380 5.14 38.64 -36.15
N GLY A 381 5.01 39.46 -35.10
CA GLY A 381 3.83 39.54 -34.25
C GLY A 381 2.96 40.73 -34.64
N VAL A 382 1.66 40.62 -34.40
CA VAL A 382 0.71 41.74 -34.35
C VAL A 382 -0.15 41.54 -33.09
N GLY A 383 -0.08 42.49 -32.14
CA GLY A 383 -1.01 42.64 -31.02
C GLY A 383 -2.19 43.55 -31.40
N VAL A 384 -3.01 44.19 -30.55
CA VAL A 384 -3.18 44.47 -29.11
C VAL A 384 -4.64 44.97 -28.99
N THR A 385 -5.40 44.84 -27.88
CA THR A 385 -5.78 45.91 -26.89
C THR A 385 -6.97 45.43 -26.01
N LYS A 386 -6.85 45.39 -24.66
CA LYS A 386 -7.15 46.39 -23.56
C LYS A 386 -8.66 46.68 -23.37
N ARG A 387 -9.28 46.79 -22.17
CA ARG A 387 -9.03 47.50 -20.86
C ARG A 387 -9.89 46.82 -19.75
N ARG A 388 -9.56 46.70 -18.44
CA ARG A 388 -9.39 47.66 -17.29
C ARG A 388 -10.62 48.53 -16.97
N PRO A 389 -10.90 48.92 -15.71
CA PRO A 389 -9.98 49.45 -14.67
C PRO A 389 -9.30 48.44 -13.76
#